data_AF-A0A843JPX5-F1
#
_entry.id   AF-A0A843JPX5-F1
#
_cell.length_a   1.000
_cell.length_b   1.000
_cell.length_c   1.000
_cell.angle_alpha   90.00
_cell.angle_beta   90.00
_cell.angle_gamma   90.00
#
_symmetry.space_group_name_H-M   'P 1'
#
loop_
_entity.id
_entity.type
_entity.pdbx_description
1 polymer ?
#
loop_
_entity_poly.entity_id
_entity_poly.type
_entity_poly.pdbx_seq_one_letter_code
_entity_poly.pdbx_strand_id
1 'polypeptide(L)'
;MQSDLDAIKKSVEAEYAGTGASRAKINAIISDRSYDLQLQLRTLNSEYNKYATQYNNRMQQYQNEFSMQLQEYQINQQQRQQQMQEL
;
A
#
# COMPACT_ATOMS: atom_id res chain seq x y z
N MET A 1 -3.80 -0.81 16.02
CA MET A 1 -2.51 -1.26 16.59
C MET A 1 -2.58 -1.40 18.11
N GLN A 2 -2.70 -0.31 18.88
CA GLN A 2 -2.79 -0.44 20.35
C GLN A 2 -4.01 -1.28 20.77
N SER A 3 -5.16 -1.07 20.13
CA SER A 3 -6.37 -1.89 20.29
C SER A 3 -6.15 -3.38 20.05
N ASP A 4 -5.34 -3.72 19.04
CA ASP A 4 -5.14 -5.11 18.58
C ASP A 4 -4.11 -5.81 19.47
N LEU A 5 -3.09 -5.08 19.94
CA LEU A 5 -2.15 -5.54 20.95
C LEU A 5 -2.85 -5.78 22.30
N ASP A 6 -3.75 -4.87 22.68
CA ASP A 6 -4.57 -5.03 23.88
C ASP A 6 -5.53 -6.24 23.76
N ALA A 7 -6.06 -6.49 22.56
CA ALA A 7 -6.87 -7.67 22.27
C ALA A 7 -6.05 -8.98 22.34
N ILE A 8 -4.84 -9.01 21.77
CA ILE A 8 -3.92 -10.15 21.89
C ILE A 8 -3.64 -10.43 23.36
N LYS A 9 -3.28 -9.41 24.13
CA LYS A 9 -3.01 -9.53 25.55
C LYS A 9 -4.19 -10.15 26.30
N LYS A 10 -5.38 -9.57 26.15
CA LYS A 10 -6.61 -10.08 26.79
C LYS A 10 -6.93 -11.52 26.38
N SER A 11 -6.78 -11.85 25.09
CA SER A 11 -7.07 -13.20 24.58
C SER A 11 -6.13 -14.25 25.18
N VAL A 12 -4.82 -13.97 25.26
CA VAL A 12 -3.83 -14.89 25.82
C VAL A 12 -4.01 -15.02 27.33
N GLU A 13 -4.26 -13.91 28.04
CA GLU A 13 -4.55 -13.95 29.48
C GLU A 13 -5.79 -14.80 29.79
N ALA A 14 -6.84 -14.72 28.96
CA ALA A 14 -8.03 -15.55 29.08
C ALA A 14 -7.78 -17.03 28.72
N GLU A 15 -7.03 -17.30 27.66
CA GLU A 15 -6.67 -18.65 27.20
C GLU A 15 -5.92 -19.44 28.28
N TYR A 16 -5.04 -18.77 29.04
CA TYR A 16 -4.22 -19.41 30.07
C TYR A 16 -4.75 -19.24 31.50
N ALA A 17 -5.91 -18.58 31.69
CA ALA A 17 -6.52 -18.42 33.00
C ALA A 17 -6.84 -19.80 33.64
N GLY A 18 -6.40 -20.01 34.89
CA GLY A 18 -6.66 -21.25 35.62
C GLY A 18 -5.86 -22.48 35.16
N THR A 19 -5.00 -22.36 34.13
CA THR A 19 -4.18 -23.47 33.62
C THR A 19 -2.95 -23.79 34.46
N GLY A 20 -2.62 -22.92 35.44
CA GLY A 20 -1.37 -23.00 36.22
C GLY A 20 -0.12 -22.52 35.45
N ALA A 21 -0.27 -22.00 34.23
CA ALA A 21 0.83 -21.42 33.48
C ALA A 21 1.46 -20.24 34.23
N SER A 22 2.80 -20.18 34.25
CA SER A 22 3.51 -19.07 34.89
C SER A 22 3.28 -17.76 34.14
N ARG A 23 3.31 -16.65 34.87
CA ARG A 23 3.21 -15.31 34.28
C ARG A 23 4.32 -15.04 33.26
N ALA A 24 5.51 -15.59 33.47
CA ALA A 24 6.61 -15.50 32.52
C ALA A 24 6.28 -16.16 31.18
N LYS A 25 5.66 -17.36 31.20
CA LYS A 25 5.22 -18.07 29.99
C LYS A 25 4.12 -17.28 29.26
N ILE A 26 3.14 -16.78 29.98
CA ILE A 26 2.03 -15.99 29.41
C ILE A 26 2.58 -14.71 28.74
N ASN A 27 3.50 -14.00 29.41
CA ASN A 27 4.13 -12.80 28.85
C ASN A 27 4.98 -13.10 27.60
N ALA A 28 5.70 -14.23 27.57
CA ALA A 28 6.47 -14.63 26.40
C ALA A 28 5.56 -14.86 25.18
N ILE A 29 4.42 -15.52 25.37
CA ILE A 29 3.43 -15.76 24.31
C ILE A 29 2.82 -14.44 23.82
N ILE A 30 2.48 -13.52 24.73
CA ILE A 30 1.97 -12.20 24.37
C ILE A 30 3.01 -11.45 23.53
N SER A 31 4.28 -11.49 23.93
CA SER A 31 5.38 -10.84 23.21
C SER A 31 5.55 -11.39 21.80
N ASP A 32 5.53 -12.71 21.65
CA ASP A 32 5.68 -13.39 20.36
C ASP A 32 4.53 -13.06 19.41
N ARG A 33 3.27 -13.22 19.87
CA ARG A 33 2.08 -12.86 19.07
C ARG A 33 2.03 -11.37 18.73
N SER A 34 2.47 -10.51 19.65
CA SER A 34 2.57 -9.06 19.40
C SER A 34 3.62 -8.72 18.36
N TYR A 35 4.76 -9.42 18.38
CA TYR A 35 5.82 -9.25 17.40
C TYR A 35 5.36 -9.69 16.01
N ASP A 36 4.71 -10.84 15.90
CA ASP A 36 4.16 -11.33 14.63
C ASP A 36 3.14 -10.36 14.03
N LEU A 37 2.24 -9.81 14.84
CA LEU A 37 1.29 -8.80 14.38
C LEU A 37 2.02 -7.55 13.85
N GLN A 38 3.03 -7.07 14.57
CA GLN A 38 3.82 -5.92 14.12
C GLN A 38 4.58 -6.21 12.82
N LEU A 39 5.11 -7.43 12.66
CA LEU A 39 5.78 -7.85 11.45
C LEU A 39 4.81 -7.90 10.27
N GLN A 40 3.63 -8.50 10.44
CA GLN A 40 2.58 -8.53 9.41
C GLN A 40 2.17 -7.13 8.97
N LEU A 41 1.99 -6.20 9.93
CA LEU A 41 1.67 -4.81 9.61
C LEU A 41 2.79 -4.10 8.83
N ARG A 42 4.06 -4.35 9.17
CA ARG A 42 5.20 -3.80 8.42
C ARG A 42 5.23 -4.34 7.00
N THR A 43 5.01 -5.64 6.82
CA THR A 43 4.93 -6.28 5.50
C THR A 43 3.79 -5.68 4.68
N LEU A 44 2.58 -5.58 5.26
CA LEU A 44 1.42 -5.01 4.58
C LEU A 44 1.68 -3.55 4.17
N ASN A 45 2.25 -2.74 5.05
CA ASN A 45 2.62 -1.35 4.72
C ASN A 45 3.65 -1.27 3.60
N SER A 46 4.64 -2.17 3.61
CA SER A 46 5.65 -2.26 2.55
C SER A 46 5.01 -2.60 1.20
N GLU A 47 4.14 -3.60 1.17
CA GLU A 47 3.40 -4.00 -0.03
C GLU A 47 2.49 -2.89 -0.54
N TYR A 48 1.74 -2.24 0.37
CA TYR A 48 0.90 -1.10 0.04
C TYR A 48 1.70 0.02 -0.63
N ASN A 49 2.83 0.41 -0.02
CA ASN A 49 3.70 1.45 -0.57
C ASN A 49 4.27 1.07 -1.94
N LYS A 50 4.66 -0.20 -2.12
CA LYS A 50 5.13 -0.72 -3.40
C LYS A 50 4.04 -0.60 -4.48
N TYR A 51 2.82 -1.04 -4.19
CA TYR A 51 1.70 -0.95 -5.14
C TYR A 51 1.30 0.48 -5.43
N ALA A 52 1.23 1.35 -4.41
CA ALA A 52 0.95 2.77 -4.57
C ALA A 52 1.98 3.44 -5.50
N THR A 53 3.27 3.11 -5.32
CA THR A 53 4.34 3.61 -6.18
C THR A 53 4.20 3.12 -7.62
N GLN A 54 3.96 1.82 -7.81
CA GLN A 54 3.74 1.25 -9.15
C GLN A 54 2.54 1.86 -9.86
N TYR A 55 1.43 2.06 -9.15
CA TYR A 55 0.23 2.68 -9.68
C TYR A 55 0.49 4.13 -10.09
N ASN A 56 1.11 4.93 -9.22
CA ASN A 56 1.45 6.32 -9.51
C ASN A 56 2.38 6.43 -10.72
N ASN A 57 3.39 5.56 -10.84
CA ASN A 57 4.29 5.54 -11.98
C ASN A 57 3.57 5.20 -13.29
N ARG A 58 2.67 4.21 -13.27
CA ARG A 58 1.84 3.88 -14.45
C ARG A 58 0.92 5.02 -14.84
N MET A 59 0.30 5.68 -13.86
CA MET A 59 -0.56 6.83 -14.13
C MET A 59 0.22 7.98 -14.76
N GLN A 60 1.43 8.26 -14.30
CA GLN A 60 2.32 9.26 -14.92
C GLN A 60 2.73 8.87 -16.35
N GLN A 61 3.01 7.59 -16.60
CA GLN A 61 3.32 7.09 -17.95
C GLN A 61 2.14 7.36 -18.90
N TYR A 62 0.91 6.99 -18.51
CA TYR A 62 -0.28 7.24 -19.33
C TYR A 62 -0.54 8.73 -19.54
N GLN A 63 -0.33 9.57 -18.54
CA GLN A 63 -0.44 11.03 -18.69
C GLN A 63 0.55 11.58 -19.72
N ASN A 64 1.79 11.08 -19.71
CA ASN A 64 2.82 11.50 -20.66
C ASN A 64 2.50 11.02 -22.08
N GLU A 65 2.11 9.76 -22.24
CA GLU A 65 1.69 9.20 -23.53
C GLU A 65 0.52 9.97 -24.13
N PHE A 66 -0.51 10.23 -23.33
CA PHE A 66 -1.66 11.00 -23.77
C PHE A 66 -1.29 12.44 -24.16
N SER A 67 -0.43 13.09 -23.38
CA SER A 67 0.03 14.45 -23.68
C SER A 67 0.82 14.52 -24.99
N MET A 68 1.69 13.54 -25.26
CA MET A 68 2.42 13.46 -26.53
C MET A 68 1.48 13.25 -27.71
N GLN A 69 0.54 12.33 -27.60
CA GLN A 69 -0.45 12.08 -28.66
C GLN A 69 -1.32 13.31 -28.94
N LEU A 70 -1.72 14.02 -27.88
CA LEU A 70 -2.47 15.27 -28.01
C LEU A 70 -1.65 16.33 -28.74
N GLN A 71 -0.37 16.48 -28.39
CA GLN A 71 0.53 17.43 -29.05
C GLN A 71 0.72 17.08 -30.54
N GLU A 72 0.95 15.80 -30.85
CA GLU A 72 1.08 15.31 -32.22
C GLU A 72 -0.19 15.59 -33.03
N TYR A 73 -1.36 15.31 -32.44
CA TYR A 73 -2.65 15.63 -33.07
C TYR A 73 -2.81 17.12 -33.36
N GLN A 74 -2.45 18.00 -32.42
CA GLN A 74 -2.52 19.45 -32.58
C GLN A 74 -1.60 19.95 -33.70
N ILE A 75 -0.36 19.46 -33.77
CA ILE A 75 0.59 19.80 -34.84
C ILE A 75 0.02 19.38 -36.20
N ASN A 76 -0.48 18.15 -36.29
CA ASN A 76 -1.06 17.63 -37.52
C ASN A 76 -2.28 18.44 -37.99
N GLN A 77 -3.11 18.91 -37.06
CA GLN A 77 -4.24 19.80 -37.38
C GLN A 77 -3.76 21.18 -37.88
N GLN A 78 -2.74 21.76 -37.27
CA GLN A 78 -2.17 23.04 -37.70
C GLN A 78 -1.58 22.96 -39.10
N GLN A 79 -0.81 21.92 -39.40
CA GLN A 79 -0.23 21.70 -40.73
C GLN A 79 -1.31 21.57 -41.81
N ARG A 80 -2.40 20.85 -41.53
CA ARG A 80 -3.54 20.75 -42.46
C ARG A 80 -4.20 22.10 -42.72
N GLN A 81 -4.35 22.94 -41.69
CA GLN A 81 -4.92 24.27 -41.85
C GLN A 81 -4.02 25.17 -42.71
N GLN A 82 -2.70 25.11 -42.52
CA GLN A 82 -1.75 25.86 -43.33
C GLN A 82 -1.80 25.44 -44.81
N GLN A 83 -1.76 24.13 -45.08
CA GLN A 83 -1.86 23.60 -46.45
C GLN A 83 -3.15 24.03 -47.17
N MET A 84 -4.27 24.10 -46.44
CA MET A 84 -5.55 24.56 -46.99
C MET A 84 -5.60 26.07 -47.27
N GLN A 85 -4.78 26.89 -46.60
CA GLN A 85 -4.68 28.33 -46.84
C GLN A 85 -3.77 28.66 -48.04
N GLU A 86 -2.89 27.74 -48.43
CA GLU A 86 -1.96 27.88 -49.55
C GLU A 86 -2.52 27.41 -50.90
N LEU A 87 -3.74 26.83 -50.92
CA LEU A 87 -4.49 26.40 -52.12
C LEU A 87 -5.52 27.46 -52.55
#